data_AF-A0A3N6TMF3-F1
#
_entry.id   AF-A0A3N6TMF3-F1
#
_cell.length_a   1.000
_cell.length_b   1.000
_cell.length_c   1.000
_cell.angle_alpha   90.00
_cell.angle_beta   90.00
_cell.angle_gamma   90.00
#
_symmetry.space_group_name_H-M   'P 1'
#
loop_
_entity.id
_entity.type
_entity.pdbx_description
1 polymer ?
#
loop_
_entity_poly.entity_id
_entity_poly.type
_entity_poly.pdbx_seq_one_letter_code
_entity_poly.pdbx_strand_id
1 'polypeptide(L)' 'MYLSSLAHRVMLIAAEHNVQAGQVLPERAFDLFLTEEGAGDALMELYLDGLLEEVPHEVDILTKKGFEYIQRHCAVLEV' A
#
# COMPACT_ATOMS: atom_id res chain seq x y z
N MET A 1 -9.07 2.44 -17.61
CA MET A 1 -8.11 1.39 -17.19
C MET A 1 -8.81 0.56 -16.13
N TYR A 2 -8.77 -0.77 -16.18
CA TYR A 2 -9.36 -1.58 -15.11
C TYR A 2 -8.29 -1.68 -14.01
N LEU A 3 -8.64 -1.20 -12.81
CA LEU A 3 -7.77 -1.35 -11.64
C LEU A 3 -7.76 -2.81 -11.20
N SER A 4 -6.60 -3.28 -10.75
CA SER A 4 -6.49 -4.53 -10.00
C SER A 4 -7.42 -4.52 -8.80
N SER A 5 -7.79 -5.72 -8.34
CA SER A 5 -8.64 -5.87 -7.14
C SER A 5 -8.00 -5.20 -5.91
N LEU A 6 -6.67 -5.21 -5.80
CA LEU A 6 -5.94 -4.58 -4.72
C LEU A 6 -5.98 -3.05 -4.82
N ALA A 7 -5.65 -2.47 -5.99
CA ALA A 7 -5.74 -1.03 -6.20
C ALA A 7 -7.16 -0.50 -5.97
N HIS A 8 -8.18 -1.20 -6.46
CA HIS A 8 -9.58 -0.83 -6.26
C HIS A 8 -9.94 -0.76 -4.76
N ARG A 9 -9.51 -1.74 -3.97
CA ARG A 9 -9.77 -1.75 -2.53
C ARG A 9 -9.00 -0.67 -1.78
N VAL A 10 -7.77 -0.38 -2.20
CA VAL A 10 -7.01 0.73 -1.64
C VAL A 10 -7.72 2.06 -1.91
N MET A 11 -8.29 2.25 -3.11
CA MET A 11 -9.12 3.43 -3.40
C MET A 11 -10.37 3.51 -2.52
N LEU A 12 -11.04 2.38 -2.25
CA LEU A 12 -12.19 2.36 -1.33
C LEU A 12 -11.78 2.83 0.07
N ILE A 13 -10.65 2.34 0.59
CA ILE A 13 -10.13 2.77 1.89
C ILE A 13 -9.73 4.25 1.85
N ALA A 14 -9.08 4.71 0.79
CA ALA A 14 -8.73 6.12 0.62
C ALA A 14 -10.00 7.01 0.65
N ALA A 15 -11.06 6.59 -0.04
CA ALA A 15 -12.35 7.28 -0.05
C ALA A 15 -13.03 7.29 1.33
N GLU A 16 -13.03 6.16 2.06
CA GLU A 16 -13.54 6.07 3.44
C GLU A 16 -12.87 7.09 4.37
N HIS A 17 -11.58 7.36 4.13
CA HIS A 17 -10.77 8.29 4.93
C HIS A 17 -10.72 9.72 4.35
N ASN A 18 -11.49 10.02 3.29
CA ASN A 18 -11.46 11.31 2.56
C ASN A 18 -10.05 11.72 2.09
N VAL A 19 -9.22 10.74 1.74
CA VAL A 19 -7.86 10.97 1.24
C VAL A 19 -7.95 11.48 -0.19
N GLN A 20 -7.26 12.60 -0.45
CA GLN A 20 -7.14 13.19 -1.77
C GLN A 20 -5.86 12.73 -2.47
N ALA A 21 -5.81 12.97 -3.78
CA ALA A 21 -4.60 12.78 -4.58
C ALA A 21 -3.36 13.42 -3.93
N GLY A 22 -2.27 12.67 -3.85
CA GLY A 22 -1.00 13.12 -3.25
C GLY A 22 -0.99 13.19 -1.72
N GLN A 23 -2.10 12.84 -1.05
CA GLN A 23 -2.10 12.67 0.39
C GLN A 23 -1.67 11.26 0.79
N VAL A 24 -1.02 11.17 1.95
CA VAL A 24 -0.53 9.91 2.49
C VAL A 24 -1.70 8.95 2.70
N LEU A 25 -1.53 7.72 2.20
CA LEU A 25 -2.52 6.66 2.39
C LEU A 25 -2.70 6.32 3.88
N PRO A 26 -3.90 5.88 4.29
CA PRO A 26 -4.14 5.49 5.67
C PRO A 26 -3.44 4.17 5.98
N GLU A 27 -3.16 3.93 7.26
CA GLU A 27 -2.39 2.77 7.72
C GLU A 27 -2.95 1.43 7.20
N ARG A 28 -4.29 1.32 7.18
CA ARG A 28 -5.06 0.17 6.71
C ARG A 28 -4.83 -0.16 5.24
N ALA A 29 -4.54 0.83 4.40
CA ALA A 29 -4.21 0.60 2.99
C ALA A 29 -2.84 -0.07 2.85
N PHE A 30 -1.86 0.33 3.67
CA PHE A 30 -0.55 -0.31 3.69
C PHE A 30 -0.61 -1.77 4.16
N ASP A 31 -1.50 -2.09 5.11
CA ASP A 31 -1.67 -3.45 5.58
C ASP A 31 -2.17 -4.38 4.45
N LEU A 32 -2.94 -3.86 3.49
CA LEU A 32 -3.33 -4.62 2.29
C LEU A 32 -2.13 -4.92 1.39
N PHE A 33 -1.26 -3.93 1.16
CA PHE A 33 -0.05 -4.15 0.36
C PHE A 33 0.92 -5.18 0.96
N LEU A 34 0.90 -5.35 2.29
CA LEU A 34 1.74 -6.34 2.97
C LEU A 34 1.18 -7.76 2.94
N THR A 35 -0.13 -7.90 2.82
CA THR A 35 -0.82 -9.18 2.97
C THR A 35 -1.25 -9.79 1.63
N GLU A 36 -1.20 -9.02 0.55
CA GLU A 36 -1.69 -9.43 -0.77
C GLU A 36 -0.62 -9.37 -1.85
N GLU A 37 -0.74 -10.29 -2.81
CA GLU A 37 0.11 -10.29 -4.00
C GLU A 37 -0.22 -9.11 -4.93
N GLY A 38 0.77 -8.72 -5.74
CA GLY A 38 0.58 -7.65 -6.74
C GLY A 38 0.67 -6.23 -6.19
N ALA A 39 1.27 -6.03 -5.01
CA ALA A 39 1.44 -4.69 -4.42
C ALA A 39 2.15 -3.70 -5.36
N GLY A 40 3.17 -4.14 -6.09
CA GLY A 40 3.88 -3.29 -7.06
C GLY A 40 2.98 -2.81 -8.21
N ASP A 41 2.20 -3.72 -8.80
CA ASP A 41 1.26 -3.39 -9.88
C ASP A 41 0.16 -2.45 -9.39
N ALA A 42 -0.39 -2.72 -8.20
CA ALA A 42 -1.41 -1.88 -7.60
C ALA A 42 -0.89 -0.46 -7.28
N LEU A 43 0.35 -0.32 -6.78
CA LEU A 43 0.95 1.00 -6.56
C LEU A 43 1.12 1.76 -7.88
N MET A 44 1.57 1.10 -8.94
CA MET A 44 1.73 1.73 -10.25
C MET A 44 0.39 2.14 -10.84
N GLU A 45 -0.65 1.33 -10.69
CA GLU A 45 -2.01 1.68 -11.11
C GLU A 45 -2.55 2.90 -10.36
N LEU A 46 -2.37 2.98 -9.04
CA LEU A 46 -2.80 4.12 -8.23
C LEU A 46 -2.01 5.41 -8.54
N TYR A 47 -0.74 5.27 -8.92
CA TYR A 47 0.05 6.39 -9.45
C TYR A 47 -0.50 6.86 -10.80
N LEU A 48 -0.78 5.94 -11.73
CA LEU A 48 -1.35 6.27 -13.05
C LEU A 48 -2.76 6.86 -12.94
N ASP A 49 -3.54 6.48 -11.93
CA ASP A 49 -4.85 7.05 -11.61
C ASP A 49 -4.76 8.42 -10.91
N GLY A 50 -3.55 8.86 -10.55
CA GLY A 50 -3.28 10.14 -9.91
C GLY A 50 -3.63 10.20 -8.42
N LEU A 51 -3.89 9.06 -7.78
CA LEU A 51 -4.09 9.01 -6.33
C LEU A 51 -2.76 9.21 -5.58
N LEU A 52 -1.68 8.64 -6.11
CA LEU A 52 -0.32 8.77 -5.57
C LEU A 52 0.49 9.81 -6.37
N GLU A 53 1.40 10.51 -5.70
CA GLU A 53 2.44 11.29 -6.39
C GLU A 53 3.64 10.40 -6.77
N GLU A 54 4.59 10.92 -7.56
CA GLU A 54 5.69 10.20 -8.27
C GLU A 54 6.71 9.44 -7.37
N VAL A 55 6.47 9.41 -6.06
CA VAL A 55 7.08 8.65 -4.94
C VAL A 55 8.60 8.68 -4.78
N PRO A 56 9.04 9.33 -3.68
CA PRO A 56 9.93 8.69 -2.70
C PRO A 56 9.25 8.22 -1.40
N HIS A 57 8.16 8.86 -0.94
CA HIS A 57 7.61 8.65 0.42
C HIS A 57 6.80 7.36 0.65
N GLU A 58 5.90 6.97 -0.26
CA GLU A 58 5.02 5.80 -0.10
C GLU A 58 5.80 4.48 -0.18
N VAL A 59 6.83 4.42 -1.03
CA VAL A 59 7.74 3.28 -1.14
C VAL A 59 8.60 3.18 0.12
N ASP A 60 9.06 4.30 0.69
CA ASP A 60 9.78 4.31 1.97
C ASP A 60 8.90 3.80 3.12
N ILE A 61 7.64 4.25 3.19
CA ILE A 61 6.68 3.78 4.20
C ILE A 61 6.40 2.29 4.04
N LEU A 62 6.14 1.82 2.82
CA LEU A 62 5.87 0.41 2.56
C LEU A 62 7.10 -0.46 2.87
N THR A 63 8.30 0.01 2.54
CA THR A 63 9.56 -0.68 2.87
C THR A 63 9.74 -0.81 4.38
N LYS A 64 9.52 0.28 5.13
CA LYS A 64 9.60 0.26 6.59
C LYS A 64 8.56 -0.67 7.21
N LYS A 65 7.30 -0.57 6.77
CA LYS A 65 6.21 -1.44 7.26
C LYS A 65 6.44 -2.91 6.89
N GLY A 66 6.98 -3.19 5.71
CA GLY A 66 7.37 -4.54 5.30
C GLY A 66 8.48 -5.12 6.18
N PHE A 67 9.50 -4.32 6.50
CA PHE A 67 10.54 -4.73 7.44
C PHE A 67 9.98 -5.03 8.83
N GLU A 68 9.10 -4.17 9.37
CA GLU A 68 8.44 -4.41 10.65
C GLU A 68 7.56 -5.68 10.62
N TYR A 69 6.86 -5.93 9.52
CA TYR A 69 6.06 -7.15 9.34
C TYR A 69 6.93 -8.41 9.37
N ILE A 70 8.04 -8.41 8.63
CA ILE A 70 9.03 -9.51 8.63
C ILE A 70 9.60 -9.70 10.04
N GLN A 71 9.99 -8.64 10.75
CA GLN A 71 10.49 -8.76 12.12
C GLN A 71 9.46 -9.39 13.06
N ARG A 72 8.18 -8.99 12.96
CA ARG A 72 7.13 -9.53 13.85
C ARG A 72 6.76 -10.98 13.53
N HIS A 73 6.84 -11.40 12.27
CA HIS A 73 6.33 -12.72 11.83
C HIS A 73 7.44 -13.75 11.54
N CYS A 74 8.65 -13.32 11.16
CA CYS A 74 9.78 -14.22 10.95
C CYS A 74 10.65 -14.40 12.20
N ALA A 75 10.59 -13.51 13.19
CA ALA A 75 11.19 -13.79 14.52
C ALA A 75 10.49 -14.93 15.26
N VAL A 76 9.35 -15.41 14.76
CA VAL A 76 8.61 -16.56 15.31
C VAL A 76 9.12 -17.90 14.72
N LEU A 77 10.03 -17.88 13.75
CA LEU A 77 10.58 -19.09 13.11
C LEU A 77 11.92 -19.58 13.71
N GLU A 78 12.39 -18.98 14.80
CA GLU A 78 13.51 -19.53 15.58
C GLU A 78 13.00 -20.39 16.76
N VAL A 79 12.50 -21.60 16.48
CA VAL A 79 12.42 -22.71 17.46
C VAL A 79 12.72 -24.04 16.76
#